data_AF-A0A2V8MIR1-F1
#
_entry.id   AF-A0A2V8MIR1-F1
#
_cell.length_a   1.000
_cell.length_b   1.000
_cell.length_c   1.000
_cell.angle_alpha   90.00
_cell.angle_beta   90.00
_cell.angle_gamma   90.00
#
_symmetry.space_group_name_H-M   'P 1'
#
loop_
_entity.id
_entity.type
_entity.pdbx_description
1 polymer ?
#
loop_
_entity_poly.entity_id
_entity_poly.type
_entity_poly.pdbx_seq_one_letter_code
_entity_poly.pdbx_strand_id
1 'polypeptide(L)'
;MRLTLISTTILLVLTQAFTAQTTQLRVLASNGMKAVIEEIRPRLEREAGRPLAIEFNTSVAIRQRIERGDAFDVAILTTEVIDELAKAGKIASGSIANLGRSGIGFGIRAGAAKPDVRTPEAVKRTLLNAKSLTWVTAGAS
;
A
#
# COMPACT_ATOMS: atom_id res chain seq x y z
N MET A 1 -50.29 25.10 29.14
CA MET A 1 -48.92 24.65 29.50
C MET A 1 -48.58 23.39 28.69
N ARG A 2 -48.06 23.54 27.47
CA ARG A 2 -47.73 22.45 26.53
C ARG A 2 -46.30 22.58 25.95
N LEU A 3 -45.41 23.30 26.64
CA LEU A 3 -44.06 23.61 26.13
C LEU A 3 -42.90 22.87 26.83
N THR A 4 -43.15 22.12 27.91
CA THR A 4 -42.07 21.43 28.64
C THR A 4 -41.61 20.12 28.00
N LEU A 5 -42.34 19.56 27.02
CA LEU A 5 -41.98 18.29 26.37
C LEU A 5 -41.04 18.44 25.16
N ILE A 6 -40.88 19.64 24.60
CA ILE A 6 -40.00 19.86 23.43
C ILE A 6 -38.54 20.03 23.86
N SER A 7 -38.31 20.53 25.07
CA SER A 7 -36.95 20.81 25.57
C SER A 7 -36.18 19.54 25.94
N THR A 8 -36.85 18.49 26.41
CA THR A 8 -36.21 17.23 26.80
C THR A 8 -35.78 16.37 25.60
N THR A 9 -36.46 16.50 24.45
CA THR A 9 -36.17 15.71 23.25
C THR A 9 -34.93 16.20 22.50
N ILE A 10 -34.62 17.51 22.58
CA ILE A 10 -33.44 18.10 21.92
C ILE A 10 -32.13 17.68 22.63
N LEU A 11 -32.18 17.41 23.93
CA LEU A 11 -30.98 17.02 24.69
C LEU A 11 -30.59 15.54 24.49
N LEU A 12 -31.50 14.68 24.01
CA LEU A 12 -31.23 13.26 23.79
C LEU A 12 -30.57 12.97 22.43
N VAL A 13 -30.56 13.93 21.50
CA VAL A 13 -29.97 13.77 20.15
C VAL A 13 -28.47 14.10 20.14
N LEU A 14 -27.94 14.76 21.17
CA LEU A 14 -26.52 15.17 21.26
C LEU A 14 -25.59 14.10 21.86
N THR A 15 -26.12 12.95 22.26
CA THR A 15 -25.34 11.80 22.75
C THR A 15 -25.26 10.67 21.73
N GLN A 16 -25.15 10.99 20.43
CA GLN A 16 -24.52 10.05 19.51
C GLN A 16 -23.04 10.02 19.88
N ALA A 17 -22.72 9.17 20.85
CA ALA A 17 -21.35 8.81 21.18
C ALA A 17 -20.62 8.57 19.87
N PHE A 18 -19.51 9.27 19.68
CA PHE A 18 -18.57 9.01 18.61
C PHE A 18 -18.07 7.57 18.83
N THR A 19 -18.80 6.58 18.32
CA THR A 19 -18.35 5.19 18.36
C THR A 19 -17.12 5.18 17.48
N ALA A 20 -15.94 5.10 18.09
CA ALA A 20 -14.71 4.87 17.35
C ALA A 20 -14.95 3.71 16.40
N GLN A 21 -14.79 3.93 15.09
CA GLN A 21 -15.13 2.93 14.09
C GLN A 21 -14.12 1.79 14.20
N THR A 22 -14.55 0.69 14.84
CA THR A 22 -13.65 -0.43 15.17
C THR A 22 -13.33 -1.31 13.98
N THR A 23 -14.12 -1.24 12.90
CA THR A 23 -13.89 -2.03 11.69
C THR A 23 -12.54 -1.67 11.08
N GLN A 24 -11.65 -2.64 11.00
CA GLN A 24 -10.33 -2.47 10.40
C GLN A 24 -10.45 -2.06 8.92
N LEU A 25 -9.56 -1.18 8.46
CA LEU A 25 -9.34 -0.93 7.04
C LEU A 25 -8.42 -2.01 6.48
N ARG A 26 -8.89 -2.70 5.44
CA ARG A 26 -8.15 -3.77 4.75
C ARG A 26 -7.22 -3.15 3.72
N VAL A 27 -5.93 -3.17 4.01
CA VAL A 27 -4.89 -2.56 3.18
C VAL A 27 -4.05 -3.66 2.55
N LEU A 28 -4.01 -3.71 1.21
CA LEU A 28 -3.08 -4.56 0.47
C LEU A 28 -1.91 -3.70 -0.02
N ALA A 29 -0.69 -4.01 0.43
CA ALA A 29 0.48 -3.18 0.13
C ALA A 29 1.64 -3.97 -0.46
N SER A 30 2.32 -3.38 -1.45
CA SER A 30 3.58 -3.88 -1.97
C SER A 30 4.63 -4.06 -0.86
N ASN A 31 5.44 -5.12 -0.93
CA ASN A 31 6.56 -5.33 0.01
C ASN A 31 7.52 -4.12 0.04
N GLY A 32 7.64 -3.36 -1.05
CA GLY A 32 8.47 -2.15 -1.10
C GLY A 32 8.03 -1.04 -0.15
N MET A 33 6.76 -1.04 0.27
CA MET A 33 6.20 -0.05 1.21
C MET A 33 6.23 -0.50 2.68
N LYS A 34 6.64 -1.74 2.95
CA LYS A 34 6.52 -2.35 4.28
C LYS A 34 7.21 -1.53 5.37
N ALA A 35 8.49 -1.21 5.18
CA ALA A 35 9.26 -0.47 6.18
C ALA A 35 8.63 0.89 6.51
N VAL A 36 8.25 1.65 5.48
CA VAL A 36 7.63 2.97 5.65
C VAL A 36 6.30 2.85 6.38
N ILE A 37 5.42 1.95 5.94
CA ILE A 37 4.10 1.78 6.54
C ILE A 37 4.20 1.31 7.99
N GLU A 38 5.11 0.39 8.30
CA GLU A 38 5.32 -0.07 9.68
C GLU A 38 5.82 1.06 10.59
N GLU A 39 6.72 1.92 10.09
CA GLU A 39 7.21 3.09 10.83
C GLU A 39 6.09 4.10 11.13
N ILE A 40 5.22 4.39 10.16
CA ILE A 40 4.19 5.43 10.30
C ILE A 40 2.80 4.89 10.66
N ARG A 41 2.64 3.58 10.88
CA ARG A 41 1.35 2.93 11.16
C ARG A 41 0.53 3.64 12.26
N PRO A 42 1.10 3.99 13.44
CA PRO A 42 0.31 4.63 14.50
C PRO A 42 -0.28 5.98 14.06
N ARG A 43 0.43 6.70 13.17
CA ARG A 43 -0.04 7.94 12.60
C ARG A 43 -1.15 7.68 11.57
N LEU A 44 -0.98 6.69 10.69
CA LEU A 44 -2.00 6.31 9.71
C LEU A 44 -3.31 5.90 10.39
N GLU A 45 -3.25 5.08 11.44
CA GLU A 45 -4.44 4.64 12.19
C GLU A 45 -5.14 5.82 12.89
N ARG A 46 -4.36 6.75 13.44
CA ARG A 46 -4.88 7.97 14.07
C ARG A 46 -5.57 8.88 13.05
N GLU A 47 -4.93 9.12 11.91
CA GLU A 47 -5.48 9.98 10.85
C GLU A 47 -6.70 9.32 10.17
N ALA A 48 -6.70 8.00 10.01
CA ALA A 48 -7.84 7.24 9.47
C ALA A 48 -8.99 7.09 10.48
N GLY A 49 -8.74 7.30 11.78
CA GLY A 49 -9.69 7.04 12.87
C GLY A 49 -10.08 5.57 13.00
N ARG A 50 -9.33 4.65 12.38
CA ARG A 50 -9.63 3.22 12.25
C ARG A 50 -8.34 2.40 12.31
N PRO A 51 -8.35 1.20 12.92
CA PRO A 51 -7.20 0.30 12.88
C PRO A 51 -6.94 -0.22 11.45
N LEU A 52 -5.68 -0.54 11.12
CA LEU A 52 -5.31 -1.05 9.80
C LEU A 52 -5.01 -2.55 9.83
N ALA A 53 -5.75 -3.33 9.05
CA ALA A 53 -5.41 -4.72 8.70
C ALA A 53 -4.58 -4.71 7.41
N ILE A 54 -3.25 -4.72 7.56
CA ILE A 54 -2.32 -4.58 6.43
C ILE A 54 -1.74 -5.94 6.06
N GLU A 55 -1.84 -6.30 4.79
CA GLU A 55 -1.21 -7.49 4.23
C GLU A 55 -0.20 -7.07 3.15
N PHE A 56 1.03 -7.57 3.31
CA PHE A 56 2.13 -7.28 2.39
C PHE A 56 2.40 -8.44 1.43
N ASN A 57 2.59 -8.14 0.15
CA ASN A 57 3.07 -9.09 -0.85
C ASN A 57 3.66 -8.37 -2.06
N THR A 58 4.08 -9.11 -3.09
CA THR A 58 4.41 -8.49 -4.38
C THR A 58 3.17 -7.85 -5.01
N SER A 59 3.34 -6.77 -5.78
CA SER A 59 2.23 -6.12 -6.46
C SER A 59 1.53 -7.08 -7.43
N VAL A 60 2.27 -8.01 -8.05
CA VAL A 60 1.71 -9.07 -8.90
C VAL A 60 0.84 -10.03 -8.10
N ALA A 61 1.30 -10.50 -6.94
CA ALA A 61 0.49 -11.39 -6.09
C ALA A 61 -0.76 -10.68 -5.55
N ILE A 62 -0.67 -9.40 -5.19
CA ILE A 62 -1.83 -8.62 -4.77
C ILE A 62 -2.81 -8.42 -5.93
N ARG A 63 -2.32 -8.12 -7.14
CA ARG A 63 -3.15 -8.02 -8.34
C ARG A 63 -4.00 -9.27 -8.52
N GLN A 64 -3.39 -10.45 -8.44
CA GLN A 64 -4.10 -11.74 -8.56
C GLN A 64 -5.21 -11.90 -7.50
N ARG A 65 -5.00 -11.40 -6.28
CA ARG A 65 -6.03 -11.42 -5.22
C ARG A 65 -7.20 -10.50 -5.54
N ILE A 66 -6.91 -9.28 -5.98
CA ILE A 66 -7.92 -8.30 -6.38
C ILE A 66 -8.72 -8.81 -7.58
N GLU A 67 -8.06 -9.43 -8.55
CA GLU A 67 -8.71 -10.03 -9.73
C GLU A 67 -9.66 -11.17 -9.33
N ARG A 68 -9.27 -12.00 -8.36
CA ARG A 68 -10.12 -13.05 -7.77
C ARG A 68 -11.29 -12.52 -6.93
N GLY A 69 -11.33 -11.23 -6.64
CA GLY A 69 -12.42 -10.59 -5.89
C GLY A 69 -12.22 -10.58 -4.38
N ASP A 70 -11.00 -10.79 -3.88
CA ASP A 70 -10.69 -10.56 -2.47
C ASP A 70 -11.07 -9.12 -2.11
N ALA A 71 -11.89 -8.93 -1.08
CA ALA A 71 -12.27 -7.59 -0.64
C ALA A 71 -11.08 -6.83 -0.03
N PHE A 72 -11.00 -5.53 -0.30
CA PHE A 72 -10.00 -4.61 0.23
C PHE A 72 -10.56 -3.19 0.22
N ASP A 73 -10.02 -2.32 1.05
CA ASP A 73 -10.39 -0.90 1.10
C ASP A 73 -9.32 -0.03 0.42
N VAL A 74 -8.05 -0.40 0.56
CA VAL A 74 -6.90 0.35 0.02
C VAL A 74 -5.90 -0.60 -0.62
N ALA A 75 -5.41 -0.24 -1.81
CA ALA A 75 -4.31 -0.93 -2.48
C ALA A 75 -3.14 0.04 -2.70
N ILE A 76 -1.94 -0.34 -2.26
CA ILE A 76 -0.71 0.43 -2.43
C ILE A 76 0.27 -0.41 -3.25
N LEU A 77 0.31 -0.20 -4.56
CA LEU A 77 1.02 -1.04 -5.54
C LEU A 77 1.86 -0.18 -6.49
N THR A 78 2.64 -0.82 -7.35
CA THR A 78 3.31 -0.09 -8.44
C THR A 78 2.29 0.53 -9.39
N THR A 79 2.65 1.66 -10.01
CA THR A 79 1.75 2.41 -10.89
C THR A 79 1.23 1.55 -12.04
N GLU A 80 2.08 0.69 -12.61
CA GLU A 80 1.70 -0.20 -13.71
C GLU A 80 0.56 -1.14 -13.31
N VAL A 81 0.64 -1.72 -12.10
CA VAL A 81 -0.38 -2.63 -11.59
C VAL A 81 -1.67 -1.88 -11.24
N ILE A 82 -1.58 -0.67 -10.67
CA ILE A 82 -2.74 0.17 -10.40
C ILE A 82 -3.47 0.51 -11.71
N ASP A 83 -2.73 0.89 -12.75
CA ASP A 83 -3.30 1.24 -14.07
C ASP A 83 -4.02 0.05 -14.71
N GLU A 84 -3.45 -1.16 -14.62
CA GLU A 84 -4.09 -2.40 -15.09
C GLU A 84 -5.39 -2.69 -14.34
N LEU A 85 -5.36 -2.61 -13.01
CA LEU A 85 -6.54 -2.84 -12.16
C LEU A 85 -7.63 -1.78 -12.37
N ALA A 86 -7.24 -0.52 -12.60
CA ALA A 86 -8.16 0.56 -12.92
C ALA A 86 -8.84 0.35 -14.27
N LYS A 87 -8.08 -0.03 -15.31
CA LYS A 87 -8.62 -0.41 -16.63
C LYS A 87 -9.60 -1.59 -16.53
N ALA A 88 -9.34 -2.52 -15.63
CA ALA A 88 -10.22 -3.66 -15.35
C ALA A 88 -11.43 -3.31 -14.44
N GLY A 89 -11.60 -2.05 -14.02
CA GLY A 89 -12.69 -1.62 -13.13
C GLY A 89 -12.61 -2.17 -11.70
N LYS A 90 -11.43 -2.68 -11.28
CA LYS A 90 -11.19 -3.23 -9.94
C LYS A 90 -10.74 -2.17 -8.93
N ILE A 91 -10.24 -1.03 -9.42
CA ILE A 91 -9.91 0.15 -8.63
C ILE A 91 -10.75 1.32 -9.15
N ALA A 92 -11.31 2.11 -8.23
CA ALA A 92 -12.05 3.31 -8.60
C ALA A 92 -11.09 4.38 -9.16
N SER A 93 -11.24 4.74 -10.43
CA SER A 93 -10.29 5.63 -11.13
C SER A 93 -10.08 6.98 -10.44
N GLY A 94 -11.11 7.53 -9.77
CA GLY A 94 -11.01 8.79 -9.02
C GLY A 94 -10.26 8.71 -7.68
N SER A 95 -9.86 7.50 -7.25
CA SER A 95 -9.15 7.27 -5.97
C SER A 95 -7.63 7.16 -6.11
N ILE A 96 -7.10 7.14 -7.34
CA ILE A 96 -5.68 6.88 -7.60
C ILE A 96 -4.84 8.11 -7.24
N ALA A 97 -3.82 7.90 -6.40
CA ALA A 97 -2.85 8.92 -6.03
C ALA A 97 -1.42 8.36 -6.02
N ASN A 98 -0.47 9.12 -6.58
CA ASN A 98 0.95 8.76 -6.53
C ASN A 98 1.52 9.12 -5.16
N LEU A 99 2.05 8.11 -4.44
CA LEU A 99 2.61 8.30 -3.09
C LEU A 99 4.11 8.60 -3.08
N GLY A 100 4.83 8.18 -4.12
CA GLY A 100 6.28 8.34 -4.18
C GLY A 100 6.90 7.65 -5.39
N ARG A 101 8.23 7.66 -5.45
CA ARG A 101 9.02 6.95 -6.46
C ARG A 101 10.11 6.13 -5.78
N SER A 102 10.33 4.92 -6.28
CA SER A 102 11.44 4.07 -5.87
C SER A 102 12.44 3.93 -7.01
N GLY A 103 13.73 4.00 -6.69
CA GLY A 103 14.81 3.72 -7.63
C GLY A 103 15.13 2.22 -7.67
N ILE A 104 15.55 1.73 -8.83
CA ILE A 104 16.09 0.37 -8.98
C ILE A 104 17.60 0.44 -8.99
N GLY A 105 18.27 -0.47 -8.27
CA GLY A 105 19.72 -0.50 -8.21
C GLY A 105 20.27 -1.88 -7.84
N PHE A 106 21.59 -2.00 -7.96
CA PHE A 106 22.32 -3.20 -7.56
C PHE A 106 22.78 -3.10 -6.11
N GLY A 107 22.25 -3.99 -5.26
CA GLY A 107 22.79 -4.23 -3.93
C GLY A 107 24.04 -5.12 -4.03
N ILE A 108 25.15 -4.67 -3.47
CA ILE A 108 26.38 -5.47 -3.34
C ILE A 108 26.73 -5.67 -1.88
N ARG A 109 27.50 -6.73 -1.58
CA ARG A 109 28.05 -6.95 -0.24
C ARG A 109 28.94 -5.77 0.16
N ALA A 110 28.85 -5.34 1.42
CA ALA A 110 29.74 -4.30 1.95
C ALA A 110 31.21 -4.67 1.71
N GLY A 111 32.01 -3.70 1.24
CA GLY A 111 33.41 -3.90 0.88
C GLY A 111 33.67 -4.52 -0.50
N ALA A 112 32.64 -4.98 -1.22
CA ALA A 112 32.81 -5.47 -2.60
C ALA A 112 33.06 -4.33 -3.59
N ALA A 113 33.73 -4.65 -4.71
CA ALA A 113 33.93 -3.71 -5.80
C ALA A 113 32.57 -3.29 -6.39
N LYS A 114 32.40 -1.98 -6.63
CA LYS A 114 31.20 -1.44 -7.27
C LYS A 114 31.18 -1.87 -8.74
N PRO A 115 30.11 -2.55 -9.22
CA PRO A 115 30.02 -2.95 -10.61
C PRO A 115 29.83 -1.74 -11.51
N ASP A 116 30.33 -1.82 -12.75
CA ASP A 116 30.00 -0.85 -13.78
C ASP A 116 28.60 -1.16 -14.35
N VAL A 117 27.71 -0.17 -14.21
CA VAL A 117 26.30 -0.25 -14.62
C VAL A 117 25.87 1.01 -15.37
N ARG A 118 26.83 1.75 -15.94
CA ARG A 118 26.57 3.02 -16.63
C ARG A 118 25.97 2.85 -18.03
N THR A 119 26.13 1.67 -18.63
CA THR A 119 25.53 1.35 -19.93
C THR A 119 24.82 -0.01 -19.87
N PRO A 120 23.85 -0.28 -20.77
CA PRO A 120 23.21 -1.58 -20.87
C PRO A 120 24.19 -2.74 -21.04
N GLU A 121 25.27 -2.55 -21.81
CA GLU A 121 26.31 -3.56 -22.03
C GLU A 121 27.11 -3.82 -20.75
N ALA A 122 27.42 -2.77 -19.98
CA ALA A 122 28.09 -2.89 -18.69
C ALA A 122 27.20 -3.63 -17.67
N VAL A 123 25.90 -3.31 -17.63
CA VAL A 123 24.91 -4.04 -16.82
C VAL A 123 24.87 -5.52 -17.21
N LYS A 124 24.74 -5.82 -18.51
CA LYS A 124 24.72 -7.20 -19.01
C LYS A 124 25.99 -7.96 -18.60
N ARG A 125 27.16 -7.34 -18.77
CA ARG A 125 28.45 -7.95 -18.39
C ARG A 125 28.53 -8.18 -16.88
N THR A 126 28.10 -7.21 -16.07
CA THR A 126 28.00 -7.32 -14.62
C THR A 126 27.14 -8.51 -14.21
N LEU A 127 25.96 -8.66 -14.81
CA LEU A 127 25.06 -9.78 -14.53
C LEU A 127 25.64 -11.14 -14.94
N LEU A 128 26.22 -11.23 -16.14
CA LEU A 128 26.80 -12.49 -16.65
C LEU A 128 28.04 -12.93 -15.85
N ASN A 129 28.80 -11.99 -15.29
CA ASN A 129 29.98 -12.28 -14.49
C ASN A 129 29.66 -12.51 -13.00
N ALA A 130 28.44 -12.26 -12.56
CA ALA A 130 28.05 -12.46 -11.17
C ALA A 130 28.01 -13.95 -10.83
N LYS A 131 28.72 -14.36 -9.77
CA LYS A 131 28.72 -15.76 -9.28
C LYS A 131 27.31 -16.21 -8.85
N SER A 132 26.51 -15.29 -8.32
CA SER A 132 25.15 -15.53 -7.86
C SER A 132 24.35 -14.24 -7.93
N LEU A 133 23.07 -14.35 -8.25
CA LEU A 133 22.13 -13.23 -8.30
C LEU A 133 20.89 -13.59 -7.48
N THR A 134 20.32 -12.61 -6.80
CA THR A 134 19.02 -12.73 -6.13
C THR A 134 18.10 -11.66 -6.70
N TRP A 135 16.86 -12.04 -7.00
CA TRP A 135 15.82 -11.17 -7.49
C TRP A 135 14.46 -11.77 -7.15
N VAL A 136 13.42 -10.95 -7.32
CA VAL A 136 12.04 -11.37 -7.06
C VAL A 136 11.49 -12.00 -8.32
N THR A 137 11.27 -13.32 -8.32
CA THR A 137 10.86 -14.08 -9.50
C THR A 137 9.52 -13.63 -10.09
N ALA A 138 8.57 -13.25 -9.23
CA ALA A 138 7.25 -12.78 -9.66
C ALA A 138 7.26 -11.35 -10.23
N GLY A 139 8.36 -10.61 -10.08
CA GLY A 139 8.42 -9.19 -10.42
C GLY A 139 7.69 -8.30 -9.41
N ALA A 140 7.83 -6.98 -9.61
CA ALA A 140 7.16 -5.89 -8.89
C ALA A 140 6.90 -6.08 -7.38
N SER A 141 7.88 -6.55 -6.59
CA SER A 141 8.27 -6.03 -5.25
C SER A 141 9.46 -6.78 -4.68
#